data_AF-A0A9E0VDJ2-F1
#
_entry.id   AF-A0A9E0VDJ2-F1
#
_cell.length_a   1.000
_cell.length_b   1.000
_cell.length_c   1.000
_cell.angle_alpha   90.00
_cell.angle_beta   90.00
_cell.angle_gamma   90.00
#
_symmetry.space_group_name_H-M   'P 1'
#
loop_
_entity.id
_entity.type
_entity.pdbx_description
1 polymer ?
#
loop_
_entity_poly.entity_id
_entity_poly.type
_entity_poly.pdbx_seq_one_letter_code
_entity_poly.pdbx_strand_id
1 'polypeptide(L)'
;MGKILFRLSFVLGISALSVLTAGGQTAVCKKTAAAAFRPLPRIEYQCPQGIGDSDEALLEDPGRRKSLGLIADALGKLVFPDWWSVPAADLNACAPTEKNADGDEAKKTELLGNSELRIVKFPDPCYRPHENGGALFLLYRKGGKVIASPLADGLFSTRDPDISAAFAVQGGEKIIEIGFSDSAFNQPVLIRRYFAIDPKTGRAGPKNLFAGDKKPTNEIVSMAGLGDTGGAKPLQVFKNGRLASSFYVLDDKSGSGRLVRRTLRWNGKIYR
;
A
#
# COMPACT_ATOMS: atom_id res chain seq x y z
N MET A 1 -47.29 7.41 -37.02
CA MET A 1 -45.98 7.93 -36.57
C MET A 1 -45.85 7.68 -35.06
N GLY A 2 -45.30 6.54 -34.66
CA GLY A 2 -45.14 6.15 -33.25
C GLY A 2 -43.72 6.46 -32.76
N LYS A 3 -43.60 7.29 -31.72
CA LYS A 3 -42.31 7.61 -31.07
C LYS A 3 -41.97 6.52 -30.06
N ILE A 4 -40.94 5.74 -30.35
CA ILE A 4 -40.35 4.76 -29.43
C ILE A 4 -39.42 5.52 -28.47
N LEU A 5 -39.82 5.61 -27.20
CA LEU A 5 -38.98 6.14 -26.12
C LEU A 5 -37.99 5.04 -25.67
N PHE A 6 -36.71 5.21 -26.00
CA PHE A 6 -35.62 4.45 -25.38
C PHE A 6 -35.38 4.97 -23.95
N ARG A 7 -35.76 4.20 -22.94
CA ARG A 7 -35.34 4.44 -21.55
C ARG A 7 -33.91 3.90 -21.36
N LEU A 8 -32.92 4.80 -21.41
CA LEU A 8 -31.58 4.50 -20.90
C LEU A 8 -31.66 4.37 -19.37
N SER A 9 -31.58 3.14 -18.87
CA SER A 9 -31.42 2.88 -17.44
C SER A 9 -29.94 3.03 -17.08
N PHE A 10 -29.59 4.15 -16.47
CA PHE A 10 -28.26 4.41 -15.93
C PHE A 10 -28.13 3.66 -14.60
N VAL A 11 -27.51 2.48 -14.62
CA VAL A 11 -27.17 1.74 -13.39
C VAL A 11 -26.00 2.47 -12.73
N LEU A 12 -26.30 3.31 -11.75
CA LEU A 12 -25.32 3.83 -10.81
C LEU A 12 -24.82 2.66 -9.94
N GLY A 13 -23.75 2.02 -10.38
CA GLY A 13 -22.96 1.12 -9.55
C GLY A 13 -22.34 1.91 -8.41
N ILE A 14 -22.96 1.83 -7.23
CA ILE A 14 -22.38 2.33 -5.99
C ILE A 14 -21.24 1.37 -5.64
N SER A 15 -20.02 1.69 -6.05
CA SER A 15 -18.82 1.01 -5.58
C SER A 15 -18.65 1.33 -4.11
N ALA A 16 -19.09 0.42 -3.24
CA ALA A 16 -18.78 0.46 -1.82
C ALA A 16 -17.25 0.43 -1.66
N LEU A 17 -16.67 1.54 -1.17
CA LEU A 17 -15.28 1.56 -0.74
C LEU A 17 -15.20 0.85 0.60
N SER A 18 -14.72 -0.38 0.59
CA SER A 18 -14.23 -1.03 1.80
C SER A 18 -12.94 -0.34 2.22
N VAL A 19 -12.98 0.40 3.33
CA VAL A 19 -11.78 0.69 4.11
C VAL A 19 -11.34 -0.66 4.67
N LEU A 20 -10.37 -1.30 4.02
CA LEU A 20 -9.78 -2.55 4.48
C LEU A 20 -8.94 -2.24 5.72
N THR A 21 -9.59 -2.26 6.88
CA THR A 21 -8.92 -2.41 8.17
C THR A 21 -8.98 -3.89 8.51
N ALA A 22 -7.83 -4.50 8.77
CA ALA A 22 -7.75 -5.86 9.28
C ALA A 22 -8.33 -5.86 10.71
N GLY A 23 -9.64 -6.07 10.83
CA GLY A 23 -10.34 -6.04 12.12
C GLY A 23 -11.44 -7.08 12.19
N GLY A 24 -11.23 -8.12 13.01
CA GLY A 24 -12.31 -8.74 13.79
C GLY A 24 -12.80 -10.14 13.42
N GLN A 25 -12.30 -10.79 12.37
CA GLN A 25 -12.57 -12.22 12.15
C GLN A 25 -11.26 -12.91 11.75
N THR A 26 -10.91 -13.99 12.46
CA THR A 26 -9.84 -14.91 12.05
C THR A 26 -10.18 -15.44 10.67
N ALA A 27 -9.51 -14.91 9.65
CA ALA A 27 -9.73 -15.35 8.28
C ALA A 27 -9.30 -16.82 8.18
N VAL A 28 -10.23 -17.70 7.82
CA VAL A 28 -9.96 -19.13 7.61
C VAL A 28 -9.82 -19.37 6.11
N CYS A 29 -8.84 -20.18 5.72
CA CYS A 29 -8.67 -20.58 4.32
C CYS A 29 -9.89 -21.36 3.82
N LYS A 30 -10.74 -20.69 3.03
CA LYS A 30 -11.93 -21.29 2.40
C LYS A 30 -11.51 -22.17 1.23
N LYS A 31 -12.31 -23.19 0.89
CA LYS A 31 -12.05 -24.11 -0.23
C LYS A 31 -11.79 -23.39 -1.57
N THR A 32 -12.54 -22.33 -1.85
CA THR A 32 -12.38 -21.51 -3.06
C THR A 32 -11.06 -20.75 -3.06
N ALA A 33 -10.67 -20.18 -1.92
CA ALA A 33 -9.40 -19.50 -1.75
C ALA A 33 -8.22 -20.48 -1.83
N ALA A 34 -8.34 -21.67 -1.23
CA ALA A 34 -7.33 -22.72 -1.31
C ALA A 34 -7.09 -23.18 -2.76
N ALA A 35 -8.15 -23.38 -3.55
CA ALA A 35 -8.05 -23.79 -4.95
C ALA A 35 -7.42 -22.70 -5.83
N ALA A 36 -7.72 -21.43 -5.54
CA ALA A 36 -7.17 -20.27 -6.22
C ALA A 36 -5.77 -19.89 -5.72
N PHE A 37 -5.34 -20.39 -4.56
CA PHE A 37 -4.08 -20.02 -3.94
C PHE A 37 -2.90 -20.38 -4.86
N ARG A 38 -1.98 -19.44 -4.98
CA ARG A 38 -0.72 -19.60 -5.70
C ARG A 38 0.37 -19.07 -4.78
N PRO A 39 1.37 -19.89 -4.40
CA PRO A 39 2.49 -19.42 -3.61
C PRO A 39 3.17 -18.24 -4.31
N LEU A 40 3.43 -17.19 -3.54
CA LEU A 40 4.21 -16.06 -4.00
C LEU A 40 5.71 -16.36 -3.79
N PRO A 41 6.59 -15.83 -4.66
CA PRO A 41 8.04 -15.97 -4.47
C PRO A 41 8.50 -15.27 -3.19
N ARG A 42 9.76 -15.46 -2.81
CA ARG A 42 10.38 -14.77 -1.66
C ARG A 42 11.57 -13.96 -2.10
N ILE A 43 11.92 -12.98 -1.27
CA ILE A 43 13.22 -12.32 -1.37
C ILE A 43 14.25 -13.31 -0.85
N GLU A 44 15.09 -13.79 -1.75
CA GLU A 44 16.17 -14.74 -1.47
C GLU A 44 17.49 -14.13 -1.93
N TYR A 45 18.40 -13.93 -0.98
CA TYR A 45 19.79 -13.53 -1.23
C TYR A 45 20.61 -13.79 0.04
N GLN A 46 21.93 -13.83 -0.10
CA GLN A 46 22.84 -13.98 1.04
C GLN A 46 22.99 -12.64 1.75
N CYS A 47 22.70 -12.58 3.07
CA CYS A 47 22.95 -11.38 3.85
C CYS A 47 24.46 -11.05 3.84
N PRO A 48 24.86 -9.86 3.35
CA PRO A 48 26.26 -9.48 3.27
C PRO A 48 26.86 -9.37 4.68
N GLN A 49 28.08 -9.87 4.83
CA GLN A 49 28.80 -9.82 6.11
C GLN A 49 29.31 -8.40 6.36
N GLY A 50 29.23 -7.93 7.61
CA GLY A 50 29.77 -6.63 8.01
C GLY A 50 28.91 -5.41 7.67
N ILE A 51 27.73 -5.61 7.07
CA ILE A 51 26.71 -4.57 6.88
C ILE A 51 25.61 -4.80 7.91
N GLY A 52 25.23 -3.75 8.64
CA GLY A 52 24.14 -3.83 9.62
C GLY A 52 22.78 -4.04 8.93
N ASP A 53 21.85 -4.71 9.60
CA ASP A 53 20.50 -4.99 9.07
C ASP A 53 19.67 -3.73 8.79
N SER A 54 20.05 -2.59 9.37
CA SER A 54 19.38 -1.31 9.27
C SER A 54 20.07 -0.35 8.30
N ASP A 55 21.18 -0.76 7.69
CA ASP A 55 21.98 0.06 6.78
C ASP A 55 21.31 0.13 5.40
N GLU A 56 21.16 1.35 4.87
CA GLU A 56 20.60 1.58 3.54
C GLU A 56 21.48 0.99 2.43
N ALA A 57 22.77 0.77 2.68
CA ALA A 57 23.67 0.07 1.75
C ALA A 57 23.16 -1.33 1.40
N LEU A 58 22.43 -1.98 2.31
CA LEU A 58 21.82 -3.29 2.09
C LEU A 58 20.73 -3.24 1.00
N LEU A 59 20.03 -2.11 0.84
CA LEU A 59 19.01 -1.94 -0.18
C LEU A 59 19.61 -1.97 -1.60
N GLU A 60 20.87 -1.57 -1.72
CA GLU A 60 21.64 -1.57 -2.96
C GLU A 60 22.45 -2.85 -3.21
N ASP A 61 22.36 -3.84 -2.32
CA ASP A 61 23.04 -5.12 -2.50
C ASP A 61 22.64 -5.76 -3.86
N PRO A 62 23.61 -6.15 -4.71
CA PRO A 62 23.32 -6.71 -6.02
C PRO A 62 22.49 -8.00 -5.97
N GLY A 63 22.72 -8.85 -4.97
CA GLY A 63 21.97 -10.09 -4.77
C GLY A 63 20.50 -9.79 -4.48
N ARG A 64 20.26 -8.83 -3.58
CA ARG A 64 18.93 -8.31 -3.25
C ARG A 64 18.24 -7.69 -4.46
N ARG A 65 18.91 -6.78 -5.18
CA ARG A 65 18.39 -6.14 -6.40
C ARG A 65 18.00 -7.17 -7.46
N LYS A 66 18.83 -8.20 -7.67
CA LYS A 66 18.53 -9.33 -8.55
C LYS A 66 17.29 -10.10 -8.09
N SER A 67 17.19 -10.39 -6.79
CA SER A 67 16.04 -11.08 -6.19
C SER A 67 14.73 -10.32 -6.43
N LEU A 68 14.72 -9.00 -6.18
CA LEU A 68 13.56 -8.14 -6.45
C LEU A 68 13.17 -8.11 -7.94
N GLY A 69 14.15 -8.15 -8.85
CA GLY A 69 13.89 -8.28 -10.29
C GLY A 69 13.16 -9.58 -10.65
N LEU A 70 13.64 -10.71 -10.12
CA LEU A 70 13.01 -12.03 -10.33
C LEU A 70 11.59 -12.09 -9.76
N ILE A 71 11.37 -11.47 -8.59
CA ILE A 71 10.05 -11.33 -7.99
C ILE A 71 9.12 -10.53 -8.91
N ALA A 72 9.57 -9.39 -9.43
CA ALA A 72 8.77 -8.57 -10.34
C ALA A 72 8.33 -9.37 -11.59
N ASP A 73 9.25 -10.14 -12.17
CA ASP A 73 8.97 -11.00 -13.32
C ASP A 73 7.98 -12.13 -12.99
N ALA A 74 8.14 -12.76 -11.83
CA ALA A 74 7.23 -13.81 -11.37
C ALA A 74 5.82 -13.27 -11.09
N LEU A 75 5.72 -12.09 -10.46
CA LEU A 75 4.46 -11.40 -10.22
C LEU A 75 3.72 -11.05 -11.52
N GLY A 76 4.44 -10.67 -12.58
CA GLY A 76 3.86 -10.42 -13.90
C GLY A 76 3.18 -11.63 -14.53
N LYS A 77 3.48 -12.86 -14.06
CA LYS A 77 2.89 -14.12 -14.56
C LYS A 77 1.61 -14.52 -13.84
N LEU A 78 1.18 -13.79 -12.80
CA LEU A 78 -0.04 -14.10 -12.03
C LEU A 78 -1.32 -13.72 -12.78
N VAL A 79 -1.53 -14.20 -14.01
CA VAL A 79 -2.67 -13.83 -14.87
C VAL A 79 -3.96 -14.62 -14.57
N PHE A 80 -3.88 -15.57 -13.63
CA PHE A 80 -4.93 -16.56 -13.33
C PHE A 80 -6.24 -15.91 -12.84
N PRO A 81 -7.36 -16.07 -13.57
CA PRO A 81 -8.62 -15.40 -13.23
C PRO A 81 -9.18 -15.76 -11.85
N ASP A 82 -9.01 -17.00 -11.42
CA ASP A 82 -9.42 -17.51 -10.10
C ASP A 82 -8.64 -16.84 -8.97
N TRP A 83 -7.33 -16.65 -9.11
CA TRP A 83 -6.53 -15.93 -8.12
C TRP A 83 -7.02 -14.49 -7.91
N TRP A 84 -7.39 -13.80 -9.00
CA TRP A 84 -7.86 -12.42 -8.96
C TRP A 84 -9.31 -12.25 -8.49
N SER A 85 -10.15 -13.28 -8.61
CA SER A 85 -11.55 -13.21 -8.16
C SER A 85 -11.69 -13.40 -6.65
N VAL A 86 -10.72 -14.05 -5.99
CA VAL A 86 -10.72 -14.25 -4.54
C VAL A 86 -10.18 -13.00 -3.82
N PRO A 87 -10.82 -12.49 -2.76
CA PRO A 87 -10.31 -11.36 -1.97
C PRO A 87 -8.89 -11.61 -1.43
N ALA A 88 -8.06 -10.56 -1.37
CA ALA A 88 -6.68 -10.66 -0.89
C ALA A 88 -6.57 -11.25 0.53
N ALA A 89 -7.47 -10.84 1.43
CA ALA A 89 -7.53 -11.37 2.80
C ALA A 89 -7.81 -12.89 2.87
N ASP A 90 -8.67 -13.40 1.98
CA ASP A 90 -8.97 -14.84 1.90
C ASP A 90 -7.76 -15.62 1.35
N LEU A 91 -6.96 -15.03 0.45
CA LEU A 91 -5.70 -15.64 -0.03
C LEU A 91 -4.61 -15.61 1.04
N ASN A 92 -4.49 -14.53 1.81
CA ASN A 92 -3.56 -14.44 2.95
C ASN A 92 -3.86 -15.55 3.98
N ALA A 93 -5.14 -15.84 4.24
CA ALA A 93 -5.54 -16.90 5.16
C ALA A 93 -5.10 -18.31 4.71
N CYS A 94 -4.81 -18.49 3.42
CA CYS A 94 -4.32 -19.76 2.87
C CYS A 94 -2.79 -19.84 2.80
N ALA A 95 -2.07 -18.76 3.12
CA ALA A 95 -0.62 -18.78 3.13
C ALA A 95 -0.13 -19.68 4.28
N PRO A 96 0.80 -20.62 4.01
CA PRO A 96 1.30 -21.53 5.03
C PRO A 96 1.98 -20.74 6.16
N THR A 97 1.74 -21.17 7.40
CA THR A 97 2.50 -20.69 8.55
C THR A 97 3.84 -21.39 8.58
N GLU A 98 4.91 -20.60 8.53
CA GLU A 98 6.27 -21.10 8.68
C GLU A 98 6.86 -20.62 9.99
N LYS A 99 7.87 -21.36 10.46
CA LYS A 99 8.63 -21.00 11.64
C LYS A 99 10.04 -20.59 11.22
N ASN A 100 10.58 -19.55 11.84
CA ASN A 100 11.99 -19.20 11.71
C ASN A 100 12.86 -20.19 12.51
N ALA A 101 14.18 -19.97 12.48
CA ALA A 101 15.14 -20.82 13.21
C ALA A 101 14.89 -20.86 14.73
N ASP A 102 14.30 -19.79 15.28
CA ASP A 102 13.98 -19.65 16.70
C ASP A 102 12.63 -20.29 17.07
N GLY A 103 11.89 -20.80 16.08
CA GLY A 103 10.58 -21.44 16.27
C GLY A 103 9.39 -20.47 16.29
N ASP A 104 9.64 -19.17 16.14
CA ASP A 104 8.64 -18.11 16.00
C ASP A 104 8.04 -18.11 14.58
N GLU A 105 6.83 -17.57 14.44
CA GLU A 105 6.21 -17.45 13.11
C GLU A 105 7.04 -16.54 12.19
N ALA A 106 7.50 -17.09 11.08
CA ALA A 106 8.21 -16.34 10.07
C ALA A 106 7.28 -15.29 9.45
N LYS A 107 7.83 -14.09 9.19
CA LYS A 107 7.08 -13.01 8.56
C LYS A 107 6.59 -13.45 7.18
N LYS A 108 5.30 -13.27 6.94
CA LYS A 108 4.63 -13.71 5.72
C LYS A 108 4.55 -12.60 4.70
N THR A 109 4.52 -12.99 3.42
CA THR A 109 4.09 -12.11 2.35
C THR A 109 2.65 -11.69 2.57
N GLU A 110 2.37 -10.40 2.53
CA GLU A 110 1.02 -9.86 2.71
C GLU A 110 0.44 -9.36 1.38
N LEU A 111 -0.81 -9.73 1.10
CA LEU A 111 -1.59 -9.19 -0.01
C LEU A 111 -2.65 -8.20 0.48
N LEU A 112 -2.71 -7.04 -0.16
CA LEU A 112 -3.77 -6.04 -0.01
C LEU A 112 -4.43 -5.75 -1.35
N GLY A 113 -5.63 -5.17 -1.33
CA GLY A 113 -6.31 -4.67 -2.52
C GLY A 113 -7.53 -5.49 -2.95
N ASN A 114 -7.85 -5.44 -4.25
CA ASN A 114 -9.08 -5.96 -4.85
C ASN A 114 -8.80 -6.82 -6.10
N SER A 115 -9.84 -7.04 -6.91
CA SER A 115 -9.78 -7.89 -8.11
C SER A 115 -9.06 -7.27 -9.30
N GLU A 116 -8.73 -5.98 -9.24
CA GLU A 116 -8.05 -5.24 -10.31
C GLU A 116 -6.64 -4.78 -9.89
N LEU A 117 -6.50 -4.33 -8.64
CA LEU A 117 -5.27 -3.83 -8.06
C LEU A 117 -4.93 -4.60 -6.81
N ARG A 118 -3.71 -5.12 -6.72
CA ARG A 118 -3.19 -5.72 -5.49
C ARG A 118 -1.86 -5.11 -5.12
N ILE A 119 -1.60 -5.01 -3.83
CA ILE A 119 -0.29 -4.69 -3.30
C ILE A 119 0.24 -5.95 -2.64
N VAL A 120 1.49 -6.28 -2.96
CA VAL A 120 2.20 -7.38 -2.32
C VAL A 120 3.33 -6.80 -1.51
N LYS A 121 3.36 -7.12 -0.22
CA LYS A 121 4.50 -6.86 0.66
C LYS A 121 5.33 -8.11 0.80
N PHE A 122 6.59 -8.03 0.41
CA PHE A 122 7.57 -9.08 0.67
C PHE A 122 8.44 -8.68 1.86
N PRO A 123 8.45 -9.50 2.94
CA PRO A 123 9.45 -9.38 3.99
C PRO A 123 10.84 -9.53 3.42
N ASP A 124 11.75 -8.68 3.87
CA ASP A 124 13.16 -8.74 3.53
C ASP A 124 13.90 -9.59 4.58
N PRO A 125 14.64 -10.64 4.17
CA PRO A 125 15.32 -11.52 5.12
C PRO A 125 16.49 -10.84 5.85
N CYS A 126 17.07 -9.77 5.30
CA CYS A 126 18.25 -9.14 5.88
C CYS A 126 18.00 -7.67 6.25
N TYR A 127 17.12 -6.94 5.55
CA TYR A 127 16.85 -5.53 5.85
C TYR A 127 15.77 -5.37 6.90
N ARG A 128 16.16 -4.88 8.09
CA ARG A 128 15.30 -4.65 9.26
C ARG A 128 14.29 -5.80 9.49
N PRO A 129 14.76 -7.06 9.56
CA PRO A 129 13.88 -8.22 9.61
C PRO A 129 13.00 -8.20 10.86
N HIS A 130 13.47 -7.62 11.97
CA HIS A 130 12.72 -7.48 13.22
C HIS A 130 11.67 -6.35 13.17
N GLU A 131 11.81 -5.37 12.27
CA GLU A 131 10.92 -4.20 12.15
C GLU A 131 10.01 -4.27 10.91
N ASN A 132 9.69 -5.47 10.45
CA ASN A 132 8.84 -5.70 9.26
C ASN A 132 9.38 -5.01 8.00
N GLY A 133 10.72 -4.95 7.88
CA GLY A 133 11.41 -4.48 6.70
C GLY A 133 11.03 -5.28 5.45
N GLY A 134 10.89 -4.60 4.32
CA GLY A 134 10.40 -5.23 3.11
C GLY A 134 10.35 -4.35 1.87
N ALA A 135 9.87 -4.96 0.80
CA ALA A 135 9.60 -4.31 -0.47
C ALA A 135 8.11 -4.43 -0.84
N LEU A 136 7.58 -3.38 -1.48
CA LEU A 136 6.20 -3.32 -1.94
C LEU A 136 6.12 -3.33 -3.45
N PHE A 137 5.23 -4.15 -3.99
CA PHE A 137 4.89 -4.17 -5.41
C PHE A 137 3.39 -3.92 -5.60
N LEU A 138 3.04 -3.08 -6.57
CA LEU A 138 1.69 -2.99 -7.11
C LEU A 138 1.55 -3.96 -8.28
N LEU A 139 0.51 -4.78 -8.22
CA LEU A 139 0.03 -5.59 -9.33
C LEU A 139 -1.19 -4.91 -9.92
N TYR A 140 -1.11 -4.56 -11.20
CA TYR A 140 -2.25 -4.05 -11.94
C TYR A 140 -2.67 -5.02 -13.04
N ARG A 141 -3.90 -5.54 -12.93
CA ARG A 141 -4.49 -6.40 -13.95
C ARG A 141 -5.20 -5.57 -15.00
N LYS A 142 -4.71 -5.59 -16.25
CA LYS A 142 -5.31 -4.87 -17.38
C LYS A 142 -5.22 -5.71 -18.66
N GLY A 143 -6.36 -5.94 -19.31
CA GLY A 143 -6.42 -6.63 -20.61
C GLY A 143 -5.81 -8.04 -20.58
N GLY A 144 -6.09 -8.82 -19.52
CA GLY A 144 -5.55 -10.17 -19.35
C GLY A 144 -4.07 -10.24 -18.95
N LYS A 145 -3.38 -9.10 -18.82
CA LYS A 145 -1.99 -9.01 -18.37
C LYS A 145 -1.92 -8.53 -16.92
N VAL A 146 -0.85 -8.89 -16.23
CA VAL A 146 -0.49 -8.31 -14.93
C VAL A 146 0.79 -7.52 -15.09
N ILE A 147 0.77 -6.29 -14.59
CA ILE A 147 1.91 -5.40 -14.57
C ILE A 147 2.34 -5.23 -13.12
N ALA A 148 3.54 -5.70 -12.80
CA ALA A 148 4.16 -5.53 -11.49
C ALA A 148 5.00 -4.24 -11.49
N SER A 149 4.76 -3.34 -10.55
CA SER A 149 5.51 -2.10 -10.37
C SER A 149 6.05 -2.03 -8.94
N PRO A 150 7.35 -1.81 -8.73
CA PRO A 150 7.87 -1.53 -7.39
C PRO A 150 7.29 -0.19 -6.90
N LEU A 151 6.75 -0.16 -5.68
CA LEU A 151 6.22 1.05 -5.06
C LEU A 151 7.17 1.61 -4.00
N ALA A 152 7.70 0.74 -3.15
CA ALA A 152 8.60 1.12 -2.08
C ALA A 152 9.63 0.02 -1.88
N ASP A 153 10.85 0.43 -1.59
CA ASP A 153 11.97 -0.44 -1.30
C ASP A 153 12.62 0.03 0.00
N GLY A 154 12.79 -0.89 0.96
CA GLY A 154 13.25 -0.54 2.30
C GLY A 154 12.18 0.09 3.19
N LEU A 155 10.90 -0.31 3.03
CA LEU A 155 9.86 0.09 3.97
C LEU A 155 9.93 -0.80 5.21
N PHE A 156 9.84 -0.22 6.39
CA PHE A 156 9.78 -0.92 7.68
C PHE A 156 8.76 -0.25 8.60
N SER A 157 8.27 -0.98 9.58
CA SER A 157 7.34 -0.52 10.61
C SER A 157 7.32 -1.51 11.78
N THR A 158 7.42 -0.99 13.00
CA THR A 158 7.34 -1.79 14.23
C THR A 158 5.91 -2.10 14.66
N ARG A 159 4.89 -1.75 13.86
CA ARG A 159 3.46 -1.88 14.20
C ARG A 159 2.75 -2.94 13.37
N ASP A 160 1.61 -3.41 13.85
CA ASP A 160 0.70 -4.32 13.15
C ASP A 160 -0.72 -3.70 13.12
N PRO A 161 -1.40 -3.56 11.95
CA PRO A 161 -0.86 -3.79 10.61
C PRO A 161 0.25 -2.80 10.28
N ASP A 162 1.32 -3.30 9.66
CA ASP A 162 2.50 -2.49 9.35
C ASP A 162 2.28 -1.54 8.16
N ILE A 163 1.39 -1.92 7.23
CA ILE A 163 0.99 -1.13 6.08
C ILE A 163 -0.54 -1.10 5.92
N SER A 164 -1.01 -0.11 5.17
CA SER A 164 -2.39 0.06 4.74
C SER A 164 -2.41 0.56 3.30
N ALA A 165 -3.49 0.28 2.59
CA ALA A 165 -3.66 0.69 1.20
C ALA A 165 -5.04 1.28 0.96
N ALA A 166 -5.09 2.37 0.20
CA ALA A 166 -6.33 2.94 -0.29
C ALA A 166 -6.20 3.32 -1.77
N PHE A 167 -7.35 3.44 -2.44
CA PHE A 167 -7.43 3.71 -3.87
C PHE A 167 -8.41 4.84 -4.15
N ALA A 168 -8.06 5.70 -5.09
CA ALA A 168 -8.91 6.78 -5.57
C ALA A 168 -8.81 6.94 -7.09
N VAL A 169 -9.81 7.59 -7.68
CA VAL A 169 -9.81 8.00 -9.08
C VAL A 169 -9.97 9.52 -9.17
N GLN A 170 -9.07 10.17 -9.90
CA GLN A 170 -9.09 11.61 -10.13
C GLN A 170 -8.86 11.90 -11.61
N GLY A 171 -9.85 12.50 -12.29
CA GLY A 171 -9.71 12.82 -13.72
C GLY A 171 -9.41 11.60 -14.61
N GLY A 172 -9.88 10.41 -14.23
CA GLY A 172 -9.60 9.15 -14.91
C GLY A 172 -8.27 8.47 -14.52
N GLU A 173 -7.42 9.14 -13.76
CA GLU A 173 -6.18 8.58 -13.21
C GLU A 173 -6.48 7.78 -11.94
N LYS A 174 -5.89 6.59 -11.81
CA LYS A 174 -5.96 5.79 -10.58
C LYS A 174 -4.80 6.14 -9.67
N ILE A 175 -5.13 6.57 -8.46
CA ILE A 175 -4.19 6.96 -7.43
C ILE A 175 -4.22 5.94 -6.30
N ILE A 176 -3.06 5.49 -5.87
CA ILE A 176 -2.85 4.53 -4.80
C ILE A 176 -2.22 5.29 -3.63
N GLU A 177 -2.76 5.10 -2.44
CA GLU A 177 -2.16 5.53 -1.19
C GLU A 177 -1.59 4.29 -0.49
N ILE A 178 -0.32 4.35 -0.12
CA ILE A 178 0.33 3.40 0.79
C ILE A 178 0.55 4.13 2.10
N GLY A 179 0.02 3.58 3.18
CA GLY A 179 0.16 4.16 4.51
C GLY A 179 0.83 3.24 5.48
N PHE A 180 1.80 3.77 6.22
CA PHE A 180 2.48 3.05 7.29
C PHE A 180 2.62 3.99 8.48
N SER A 181 2.92 3.42 9.64
CA SER A 181 3.14 4.18 10.86
C SER A 181 4.56 3.95 11.33
N ASP A 182 5.20 5.01 11.82
CA ASP A 182 6.52 4.94 12.39
C ASP A 182 6.53 5.67 13.75
N SER A 183 7.64 5.58 14.47
CA SER A 183 7.91 6.34 15.67
C SER A 183 9.05 7.32 15.42
N ALA A 184 8.72 8.62 15.35
CA ALA A 184 9.72 9.67 15.40
C ALA A 184 9.72 10.27 16.81
N PHE A 185 10.86 10.27 17.49
CA PHE A 185 11.02 10.91 18.80
C PHE A 185 9.97 10.49 19.85
N ASN A 186 9.72 9.19 19.99
CA ASN A 186 8.69 8.61 20.89
C ASN A 186 7.24 9.02 20.58
N GLN A 187 6.97 9.67 19.44
CA GLN A 187 5.62 9.99 19.00
C GLN A 187 5.25 9.18 17.75
N PRO A 188 4.02 8.61 17.72
CA PRO A 188 3.52 7.98 16.52
C PRO A 188 3.38 8.99 15.38
N VAL A 189 3.96 8.66 14.23
CA VAL A 189 3.74 9.39 12.98
C VAL A 189 3.03 8.51 11.96
N LEU A 190 2.12 9.10 11.23
CA LEU A 190 1.43 8.52 10.10
C LEU A 190 2.11 9.01 8.83
N ILE A 191 2.64 8.08 8.04
CA ILE A 191 3.28 8.38 6.77
C ILE A 191 2.39 7.85 5.66
N ARG A 192 2.13 8.67 4.64
CA ARG A 192 1.38 8.28 3.44
C ARG A 192 2.18 8.61 2.20
N ARG A 193 2.31 7.64 1.31
CA ARG A 193 2.94 7.77 -0.02
C ARG A 193 1.91 7.54 -1.11
N TYR A 194 1.99 8.34 -2.18
CA TYR A 194 1.01 8.31 -3.26
C TYR A 194 1.67 7.93 -4.57
N PHE A 195 0.94 7.12 -5.34
CA PHE A 195 1.37 6.62 -6.64
C PHE A 195 0.23 6.76 -7.63
N ALA A 196 0.56 6.90 -8.91
CA ALA A 196 -0.41 6.89 -9.98
C ALA A 196 -0.01 5.86 -11.04
N ILE A 197 -1.01 5.22 -11.64
CA ILE A 197 -0.80 4.31 -12.77
C ILE A 197 -0.75 5.11 -14.05
N ASP A 198 0.37 5.04 -14.76
CA ASP A 198 0.49 5.58 -16.11
C ASP A 198 -0.50 4.84 -17.03
N PRO A 199 -1.45 5.54 -17.69
CA PRO A 199 -2.46 4.90 -18.52
C PRO A 199 -1.88 4.19 -19.75
N LYS A 200 -0.70 4.61 -20.24
CA LYS A 200 -0.01 4.06 -21.41
C LYS A 200 0.73 2.78 -21.07
N THR A 201 1.56 2.82 -20.02
CA THR A 201 2.42 1.69 -19.64
C THR A 201 1.76 0.74 -18.65
N GLY A 202 0.75 1.21 -17.91
CA GLY A 202 0.14 0.53 -16.78
C GLY A 202 1.05 0.38 -15.58
N ARG A 203 2.25 0.97 -15.61
CA ARG A 203 3.18 0.98 -14.48
C ARG A 203 2.78 2.06 -13.48
N ALA A 204 2.94 1.77 -12.20
CA ALA A 204 2.79 2.77 -11.16
C ALA A 204 4.10 3.53 -10.91
N GLY A 205 3.99 4.82 -10.66
CA GLY A 205 5.09 5.67 -10.23
C GLY A 205 4.63 6.74 -9.22
N PRO A 206 5.57 7.45 -8.58
CA PRO A 206 5.24 8.48 -7.59
C PRO A 206 4.27 9.54 -8.11
N LYS A 207 3.23 9.84 -7.35
CA LYS A 207 2.28 10.92 -7.65
C LYS A 207 2.49 12.08 -6.68
N ASN A 208 3.13 13.13 -7.16
CA ASN A 208 3.39 14.31 -6.33
C ASN A 208 2.11 15.11 -6.09
N LEU A 209 1.53 14.94 -4.90
CA LEU A 209 0.28 15.60 -4.50
C LEU A 209 0.48 16.74 -3.51
N PHE A 210 1.66 16.90 -2.90
CA PHE A 210 1.89 17.87 -1.83
C PHE A 210 3.04 18.82 -2.16
N ALA A 211 2.91 20.08 -1.75
CA ALA A 211 4.04 21.00 -1.76
C ALA A 211 5.09 20.53 -0.73
N GLY A 212 6.30 20.21 -1.20
CA GLY A 212 7.47 20.02 -0.34
C GLY A 212 8.35 21.26 -0.30
N ASP A 213 9.41 21.22 0.53
CA ASP A 213 10.26 22.39 0.81
C ASP A 213 10.96 22.95 -0.43
N LYS A 214 11.38 22.07 -1.35
CA LYS A 214 12.09 22.43 -2.59
C LYS A 214 11.33 22.04 -3.86
N LYS A 215 10.55 20.96 -3.80
CA LYS A 215 9.81 20.40 -4.94
C LYS A 215 8.53 19.71 -4.45
N PRO A 216 7.51 19.57 -5.31
CA PRO A 216 6.39 18.68 -5.06
C PRO A 216 6.85 17.28 -4.64
N THR A 217 6.16 16.70 -3.67
CA THR A 217 6.43 15.37 -3.12
C THR A 217 5.18 14.49 -3.18
N ASN A 218 5.40 13.18 -3.25
CA ASN A 218 4.35 12.17 -3.16
C ASN A 218 4.17 11.65 -1.74
N GLU A 219 4.85 12.21 -0.75
CA GLU A 219 4.78 11.81 0.65
C GLU A 219 4.19 12.92 1.50
N ILE A 220 3.42 12.52 2.50
CA ILE A 220 2.96 13.42 3.55
C ILE A 220 3.01 12.70 4.90
N VAL A 221 3.41 13.45 5.92
CA VAL A 221 3.56 12.98 7.29
C VAL A 221 2.58 13.77 8.16
N SER A 222 1.95 13.09 9.11
CA SER A 222 1.21 13.72 10.20
C SER A 222 1.59 13.02 11.48
N MET A 223 1.84 13.77 12.55
CA MET A 223 1.83 13.19 13.89
C MET A 223 0.44 12.61 14.17
N ALA A 224 0.39 11.51 14.91
CA ALA A 224 -0.85 10.99 15.44
C ALA A 224 -1.12 11.69 16.77
N GLY A 225 -2.28 12.34 16.87
CA GLY A 225 -2.71 12.95 18.12
C GLY A 225 -2.90 11.88 19.19
N LEU A 226 -2.23 12.03 20.33
CA LEU A 226 -2.55 11.29 21.54
C LEU A 226 -3.79 11.93 22.16
N GLY A 227 -4.98 11.51 21.72
CA GLY A 227 -6.24 11.98 22.29
C GLY A 227 -7.37 12.09 21.27
N ASP A 228 -8.56 11.69 21.71
CA ASP A 228 -9.82 11.71 21.00
C ASP A 228 -10.26 13.16 20.69
N THR A 229 -9.70 13.77 19.64
CA THR A 229 -10.17 15.08 19.15
C THR A 229 -11.28 14.85 18.15
N GLY A 230 -12.49 14.67 18.68
CA GLY A 230 -13.79 14.69 18.02
C GLY A 230 -13.80 14.94 16.50
N GLY A 231 -14.11 13.87 15.76
CA GLY A 231 -14.90 13.93 14.53
C GLY A 231 -14.14 13.89 13.20
N ALA A 232 -12.88 14.34 13.13
CA ALA A 232 -12.10 14.22 11.90
C ALA A 232 -10.83 13.39 12.17
N LYS A 233 -10.51 12.46 11.27
CA LYS A 233 -9.27 11.68 11.34
C LYS A 233 -8.19 12.47 10.60
N PRO A 234 -7.00 12.72 11.18
CA PRO A 234 -5.93 13.39 10.47
C PRO A 234 -5.56 12.59 9.21
N LEU A 235 -5.02 13.29 8.20
CA LEU A 235 -4.44 12.68 7.00
C LEU A 235 -5.44 11.89 6.11
N GLN A 236 -6.71 12.29 6.09
CA GLN A 236 -7.72 11.69 5.21
C GLN A 236 -7.68 12.30 3.80
N VAL A 237 -6.69 11.91 2.99
CA VAL A 237 -6.52 12.45 1.62
C VAL A 237 -7.54 11.89 0.64
N PHE A 238 -7.99 10.65 0.82
CA PHE A 238 -9.05 10.05 0.02
C PHE A 238 -10.41 10.12 0.73
N LYS A 239 -11.42 10.61 0.01
CA LYS A 239 -12.82 10.65 0.46
C LYS A 239 -13.72 10.16 -0.67
N ASN A 240 -14.51 9.13 -0.40
CA ASN A 240 -15.44 8.53 -1.37
C ASN A 240 -14.76 8.17 -2.72
N GLY A 241 -13.56 7.58 -2.65
CA GLY A 241 -12.80 7.15 -3.83
C GLY A 241 -12.24 8.29 -4.68
N ARG A 242 -12.17 9.52 -4.14
CA ARG A 242 -11.60 10.70 -4.81
C ARG A 242 -10.64 11.43 -3.87
N LEU A 243 -9.86 12.36 -4.41
CA LEU A 243 -9.10 13.31 -3.60
C LEU A 243 -10.07 14.20 -2.79
N ALA A 244 -9.82 14.33 -1.49
CA ALA A 244 -10.56 15.23 -0.63
C ALA A 244 -10.32 16.69 -1.04
N SER A 245 -11.34 17.55 -0.92
CA SER A 245 -11.15 19.00 -1.15
C SER A 245 -10.21 19.63 -0.13
N SER A 246 -10.19 19.09 1.08
CA SER A 246 -9.27 19.47 2.15
C SER A 246 -9.19 18.38 3.22
N PHE A 247 -8.05 18.34 3.91
CA PHE A 247 -7.84 17.55 5.12
C PHE A 247 -6.87 18.30 6.02
N TYR A 248 -6.54 17.76 7.20
CA TYR A 248 -5.52 18.37 8.04
C TYR A 248 -4.45 17.36 8.45
N VAL A 249 -3.28 17.91 8.78
CA VAL A 249 -2.17 17.20 9.41
C VAL A 249 -1.87 17.85 10.76
N LEU A 250 -1.24 17.07 11.63
CA LEU A 250 -0.70 17.53 12.90
C LEU A 250 0.82 17.58 12.78
N ASP A 251 1.40 18.74 13.07
CA ASP A 251 2.84 18.97 13.03
C ASP A 251 3.29 19.53 14.40
N ASP A 252 4.47 19.14 14.90
CA ASP A 252 5.15 19.86 15.99
C ASP A 252 6.24 20.76 15.39
N LYS A 253 5.85 21.95 14.95
CA LYS A 253 6.79 22.92 14.36
C LYS A 253 7.82 23.45 15.36
N SER A 254 7.58 23.26 16.66
CA SER A 254 8.33 23.91 17.74
C SER A 254 9.26 22.98 18.51
N GLY A 255 9.12 21.66 18.32
CA GLY A 255 9.76 20.65 19.18
C GLY A 255 9.26 20.70 20.63
N SER A 256 8.13 21.36 20.90
CA SER A 256 7.59 21.56 22.26
C SER A 256 6.63 20.46 22.69
N GLY A 257 6.33 19.49 21.81
CA GLY A 257 5.27 18.50 21.98
C GLY A 257 3.87 19.04 21.69
N ARG A 258 3.71 20.34 21.45
CA ARG A 258 2.41 20.95 21.11
C ARG A 258 2.10 20.75 19.62
N LEU A 259 1.16 19.85 19.34
CA LEU A 259 0.68 19.60 17.98
C LEU A 259 -0.10 20.80 17.44
N VAL A 260 0.30 21.27 16.26
CA VAL A 260 -0.39 22.32 15.51
C VAL A 260 -1.14 21.69 14.34
N ARG A 261 -2.43 22.01 14.22
CA ARG A 261 -3.26 21.62 13.09
C ARG A 261 -2.96 22.49 11.88
N ARG A 262 -2.53 21.88 10.78
CA ARG A 262 -2.41 22.53 9.47
C ARG A 262 -3.42 21.93 8.49
N THR A 263 -4.30 22.77 7.95
CA THR A 263 -5.29 22.35 6.95
C THR A 263 -4.72 22.53 5.56
N LEU A 264 -4.72 21.45 4.78
CA LEU A 264 -4.28 21.42 3.39
C LEU A 264 -5.50 21.41 2.47
N ARG A 265 -5.47 22.21 1.41
CA ARG A 265 -6.58 22.35 0.45
C ARG A 265 -6.12 22.00 -0.96
N TRP A 266 -6.96 21.25 -1.66
CA TRP A 266 -6.72 20.89 -3.07
C TRP A 266 -7.00 22.09 -3.97
N ASN A 267 -6.02 22.51 -4.77
CA ASN A 267 -6.18 23.62 -5.71
C ASN A 267 -6.38 23.21 -7.17
N GLY A 268 -6.63 21.92 -7.43
CA GLY A 268 -6.69 21.36 -8.78
C GLY A 268 -5.39 20.72 -9.27
N LYS A 269 -4.27 20.97 -8.60
CA LYS A 269 -2.95 20.42 -8.97
C LYS A 269 -2.20 19.80 -7.80
N ILE A 270 -2.20 20.46 -6.64
CA ILE A 270 -1.45 20.06 -5.46
C ILE A 270 -2.16 20.54 -4.20
N TYR A 271 -1.91 19.89 -3.06
CA TYR A 271 -2.35 20.35 -1.75
C TYR A 271 -1.38 21.40 -1.19
N ARG A 272 -1.93 22.48 -0.64
CA ARG A 272 -1.21 23.57 0.05
C ARG A 272 -1.98 24.06 1.27
#